data_AF-A0A562K8J9-F1
#
_entry.id   AF-A0A562K8J9-F1
#
_cell.length_a   1.000
_cell.length_b   1.000
_cell.length_c   1.000
_cell.angle_alpha   90.00
_cell.angle_beta   90.00
_cell.angle_gamma   90.00
#
_symmetry.space_group_name_H-M   'P 1'
#
loop_
_entity.id
_entity.type
_entity.pdbx_description
1 polymer ?
#
loop_
_entity_poly.entity_id
_entity_poly.type
_entity_poly.pdbx_seq_one_letter_code
_entity_poly.pdbx_strand_id
1 'polypeptide(L)'
;MISFLKKYNKSIFTLVIFLIGLTSWSQNILISQGGTVNVSGGEIFYDAGGAVGNDGNTNYTITLCPSNSGEKVCLNFSNFKTYFSGSGEDALFIYDGNTVTLGTDIGKLMGDYSIDVSNATTPYGAGIEPDGTLAAVYTPTIFCATSSTGCLTLTFVNGNASQQPGWVANVTTYKDLPAPGCNIDITSDKTSICNGENVQLTVTGDIVAAAINNNFNGSLGTGWQGTASATIVNTVCAAPSLDNSQYLWMQSSPGPRSLTSNSFNLANGGTISFEHRQAKFNSDPSPCEAPDINFSGTRNEGIYLQYSTDNGANWTTFKFLFSNSQFSNSGTADSYNNGCGDYVHRWTKMTYPIPDAAKTPNTLFRWHQQRVTSASTDNWGLDNVVIASPLASTVTVRNLTAGGIVIGTSTTTPYTLNVTPTVTTTYEVTISNGVTSCTDQVTVTVGAGIAANAGVDINQCNNASFTMAANTPIAPTTGSWSVISGSVSPATSLNPNQVFVLTGTTATLRWTFDGVCDSSDDVIISNNSLLSAPTVGAVT
;
A
#
# COMPACT_ATOMS: atom_id res chain seq x y z
N MET A 1 57.40 -51.31 -32.62
CA MET A 1 57.94 -50.37 -31.62
C MET A 1 56.76 -49.51 -31.14
N ILE A 2 56.19 -49.87 -29.96
CA ILE A 2 55.45 -49.05 -28.96
C ILE A 2 54.31 -48.13 -29.48
N SER A 3 53.08 -48.01 -28.94
CA SER A 3 52.15 -48.77 -28.09
C SER A 3 50.78 -48.05 -28.20
N PHE A 4 49.69 -48.80 -28.03
CA PHE A 4 48.28 -48.37 -28.06
C PHE A 4 47.91 -47.24 -27.08
N LEU A 5 46.97 -46.32 -27.43
CA LEU A 5 45.56 -46.28 -26.96
C LEU A 5 44.86 -44.92 -27.19
N LYS A 6 43.59 -45.02 -27.64
CA LYS A 6 42.56 -43.97 -27.75
C LYS A 6 42.40 -43.16 -26.46
N LYS A 7 42.15 -41.86 -26.56
CA LYS A 7 41.50 -41.08 -25.49
C LYS A 7 40.43 -40.16 -26.07
N TYR A 8 39.22 -40.36 -25.56
CA TYR A 8 38.00 -39.58 -25.80
C TYR A 8 38.20 -38.11 -25.42
N ASN A 9 37.87 -37.17 -26.31
CA ASN A 9 37.69 -35.76 -25.97
C ASN A 9 36.25 -35.57 -25.45
N LYS A 10 36.08 -35.55 -24.12
CA LYS A 10 34.90 -34.98 -23.47
C LYS A 10 35.14 -33.48 -23.31
N SER A 11 34.32 -32.65 -23.96
CA SER A 11 34.24 -31.22 -23.69
C SER A 11 33.85 -30.99 -22.23
N ILE A 12 34.79 -30.49 -21.42
CA ILE A 12 34.51 -29.95 -20.10
C ILE A 12 34.13 -28.47 -20.32
N PHE A 13 32.84 -28.17 -20.25
CA PHE A 13 32.35 -26.80 -20.10
C PHE A 13 32.61 -26.39 -18.65
N THR A 14 33.72 -25.68 -18.41
CA THR A 14 33.96 -25.02 -17.13
C THR A 14 33.08 -23.78 -17.07
N LEU A 15 31.92 -23.89 -16.43
CA LEU A 15 31.05 -22.75 -16.09
C LEU A 15 31.77 -21.92 -15.03
N VAL A 16 32.48 -20.88 -15.46
CA VAL A 16 32.99 -19.84 -14.56
C VAL A 16 31.79 -18.99 -14.14
N ILE A 17 31.21 -19.30 -12.99
CA ILE A 17 30.22 -18.43 -12.34
C ILE A 17 31.00 -17.23 -11.81
N PHE A 18 30.97 -16.13 -12.56
CA PHE A 18 31.34 -14.82 -12.05
C PHE A 18 30.28 -14.45 -11.00
N LEU A 19 30.58 -14.65 -9.72
CA LEU A 19 29.85 -14.00 -8.64
C LEU A 19 30.15 -12.50 -8.75
N ILE A 20 29.42 -11.80 -9.61
CA ILE A 20 29.34 -10.35 -9.56
C ILE A 20 28.56 -10.07 -8.26
N GLY A 21 29.27 -9.59 -7.25
CA GLY A 21 28.61 -8.96 -6.11
C GLY A 21 27.73 -7.85 -6.64
N LEU A 22 26.41 -8.02 -6.55
CA LEU A 22 25.43 -6.99 -6.83
C LEU A 22 25.55 -5.93 -5.72
N THR A 23 26.53 -5.04 -5.83
CA THR A 23 26.39 -3.72 -5.21
C THR A 23 25.29 -3.02 -5.99
N SER A 24 24.12 -2.87 -5.39
CA SER A 24 23.01 -2.10 -5.94
C SER A 24 23.45 -0.65 -6.11
N TRP A 25 23.91 -0.29 -7.32
CA TRP A 25 24.01 1.10 -7.71
C TRP A 25 22.57 1.59 -7.82
N SER A 26 22.17 2.46 -6.91
CA SER A 26 20.91 3.21 -7.00
C SER A 26 20.82 3.83 -8.40
N GLN A 27 19.74 3.55 -9.13
CA GLN A 27 19.54 4.07 -10.48
C GLN A 27 19.17 5.55 -10.42
N ASN A 28 19.69 6.33 -11.37
CA ASN A 28 19.21 7.68 -11.61
C ASN A 28 17.89 7.60 -12.40
N ILE A 29 16.85 8.24 -11.89
CA ILE A 29 15.56 8.35 -12.55
C ILE A 29 15.46 9.77 -13.11
N LEU A 30 15.21 9.91 -14.41
CA LEU A 30 14.97 11.20 -15.04
C LEU A 30 13.48 11.36 -15.30
N ILE A 31 12.92 12.55 -15.07
CA ILE A 31 11.51 12.81 -15.42
C ILE A 31 11.23 12.56 -16.91
N SER A 32 12.24 12.73 -17.78
CA SER A 32 12.18 12.51 -19.22
C SER A 32 12.03 11.05 -19.63
N GLN A 33 12.24 10.08 -18.72
CA GLN A 33 11.94 8.67 -18.97
C GLN A 33 10.45 8.45 -19.23
N GLY A 34 9.61 9.23 -18.54
CA GLY A 34 8.16 9.12 -18.58
C GLY A 34 7.60 7.76 -18.14
N GLY A 35 6.29 7.59 -18.27
CA GLY A 35 5.60 6.34 -17.93
C GLY A 35 5.65 6.01 -16.43
N THR A 36 5.51 4.73 -16.10
CA THR A 36 5.60 4.24 -14.71
C THR A 36 6.96 3.60 -14.46
N VAL A 37 7.65 4.05 -13.41
CA VAL A 37 8.91 3.49 -12.93
C VAL A 37 8.69 2.90 -11.55
N ASN A 38 9.08 1.64 -11.38
CA ASN A 38 9.05 0.99 -10.06
C ASN A 38 10.34 1.31 -9.30
N VAL A 39 10.20 1.76 -8.05
CA VAL A 39 11.30 2.21 -7.18
C VAL A 39 11.33 1.42 -5.89
N SER A 40 12.52 1.17 -5.36
CA SER A 40 12.74 0.37 -4.16
C SER A 40 13.35 1.18 -3.00
N GLY A 41 13.60 2.48 -3.21
CA GLY A 41 14.24 3.36 -2.25
C GLY A 41 15.76 3.42 -2.43
N GLY A 42 16.31 4.62 -2.26
CA GLY A 42 17.73 4.93 -2.48
C GLY A 42 18.02 5.50 -3.86
N GLU A 43 17.11 5.42 -4.82
CA GLU A 43 17.20 6.07 -6.13
C GLU A 43 17.30 7.59 -6.01
N ILE A 44 17.92 8.23 -7.01
CA ILE A 44 17.93 9.69 -7.13
C ILE A 44 17.05 10.07 -8.32
N PHE A 45 16.04 10.89 -8.04
CA PHE A 45 15.15 11.46 -9.03
C PHE A 45 15.65 12.84 -9.46
N TYR A 46 15.89 12.99 -10.75
CA TYR A 46 16.36 14.21 -11.39
C TYR A 46 15.32 14.78 -12.35
N ASP A 47 15.54 16.03 -12.72
CA ASP A 47 14.97 16.62 -13.91
C ASP A 47 15.41 15.91 -15.22
N ALA A 48 15.04 16.50 -16.37
CA ALA A 48 15.24 15.88 -17.67
C ALA A 48 16.72 15.75 -18.08
N GLY A 49 17.58 16.64 -17.60
CA GLY A 49 19.00 16.70 -17.91
C GLY A 49 19.89 15.89 -16.96
N GLY A 50 19.34 15.40 -15.85
CA GLY A 50 20.08 14.61 -14.86
C GLY A 50 21.05 15.45 -14.02
N ALA A 51 22.01 14.80 -13.36
CA ALA A 51 22.87 15.41 -12.33
C ALA A 51 23.69 16.64 -12.75
N VAL A 52 23.90 16.84 -14.06
CA VAL A 52 24.73 17.93 -14.60
C VAL A 52 24.00 18.70 -15.71
N GLY A 53 22.72 18.38 -15.94
CA GLY A 53 21.92 18.95 -17.02
C GLY A 53 20.98 20.05 -16.53
N ASN A 54 19.94 20.30 -17.32
CA ASN A 54 18.92 21.29 -17.02
C ASN A 54 17.52 20.68 -17.06
N ASP A 55 16.56 21.42 -16.50
CA ASP A 55 15.14 21.08 -16.40
C ASP A 55 14.43 20.73 -17.72
N GLY A 56 15.06 21.04 -18.86
CA GLY A 56 14.55 20.73 -20.18
C GLY A 56 13.82 21.93 -20.79
N ASN A 57 13.04 21.69 -21.84
CA ASN A 57 12.28 22.74 -22.54
C ASN A 57 10.94 22.20 -23.08
N THR A 58 10.45 21.10 -22.52
CA THR A 58 9.22 20.41 -22.91
C THR A 58 8.51 19.89 -21.68
N ASN A 59 7.23 19.56 -21.83
CA ASN A 59 6.46 18.97 -20.74
C ASN A 59 6.85 17.49 -20.55
N TYR A 60 6.91 17.05 -19.30
CA TYR A 60 7.18 15.66 -18.94
C TYR A 60 6.18 15.17 -17.90
N THR A 61 5.84 13.89 -17.95
CA THR A 61 5.04 13.23 -16.93
C THR A 61 5.63 11.87 -16.61
N ILE A 62 5.86 11.59 -15.33
CA ILE A 62 6.37 10.30 -14.83
C ILE A 62 5.57 9.88 -13.60
N THR A 63 5.39 8.59 -13.42
CA THR A 63 4.78 8.00 -12.22
C THR A 63 5.81 7.11 -11.54
N LEU A 64 6.09 7.38 -10.27
CA LEU A 64 6.97 6.55 -9.44
C LEU A 64 6.09 5.69 -8.54
N CYS A 65 6.21 4.36 -8.66
CA CYS A 65 5.46 3.40 -7.87
C CYS A 65 6.42 2.52 -7.06
N PRO A 66 6.05 2.07 -5.86
CA PRO A 66 6.90 1.18 -5.08
C PRO A 66 6.98 -0.20 -5.74
N SER A 67 8.17 -0.80 -5.77
CA SER A 67 8.39 -2.16 -6.27
C SER A 67 7.70 -3.22 -5.40
N ASN A 68 7.58 -2.95 -4.11
CA ASN A 68 6.97 -3.84 -3.13
C ASN A 68 5.52 -3.42 -2.87
N SER A 69 4.61 -4.40 -2.90
CA SER A 69 3.20 -4.16 -2.58
C SER A 69 3.03 -3.65 -1.14
N GLY A 70 2.19 -2.63 -0.98
CA GLY A 70 1.89 -2.00 0.31
C GLY A 70 2.89 -0.96 0.80
N GLU A 71 4.02 -0.77 0.12
CA GLU A 71 4.89 0.39 0.33
C GLU A 71 4.32 1.65 -0.37
N LYS A 72 4.94 2.79 -0.09
CA LYS A 72 4.59 4.12 -0.61
C LYS A 72 5.86 4.91 -0.90
N VAL A 73 5.82 5.73 -1.95
CA VAL A 73 6.97 6.54 -2.41
C VAL A 73 7.00 7.89 -1.70
N CYS A 74 8.21 8.31 -1.32
CA CYS A 74 8.53 9.66 -0.89
C CYS A 74 9.65 10.25 -1.75
N LEU A 75 9.57 11.55 -2.00
CA LEU A 75 10.59 12.36 -2.66
C LEU A 75 11.05 13.44 -1.70
N ASN A 76 12.31 13.37 -1.29
CA ASN A 76 12.94 14.42 -0.48
C ASN A 76 13.89 15.24 -1.35
N PHE A 77 13.47 16.45 -1.69
CA PHE A 77 14.24 17.34 -2.55
C PHE A 77 15.45 17.91 -1.80
N SER A 78 16.64 17.75 -2.38
CA SER A 78 17.88 18.35 -1.88
C SER A 78 18.26 19.63 -2.61
N ASN A 79 17.70 19.84 -3.81
CA ASN A 79 17.83 21.05 -4.60
C ASN A 79 16.61 21.20 -5.52
N PHE A 80 16.20 22.44 -5.78
CA PHE A 80 15.16 22.76 -6.74
C PHE A 80 15.34 24.17 -7.31
N LYS A 81 15.48 24.25 -8.64
CA LYS A 81 15.59 25.48 -9.40
C LYS A 81 14.98 25.35 -10.79
N THR A 82 13.85 26.02 -11.02
CA THR A 82 13.21 26.14 -12.34
C THR A 82 13.00 27.60 -12.70
N TYR A 83 12.71 27.89 -13.98
CA TYR A 83 12.44 29.26 -14.37
C TYR A 83 11.15 29.78 -13.72
N PHE A 84 11.22 30.97 -13.13
CA PHE A 84 10.05 31.63 -12.57
C PHE A 84 10.24 33.15 -12.61
N SER A 85 9.33 33.83 -13.32
CA SER A 85 9.22 35.28 -13.39
C SER A 85 7.75 35.71 -13.39
N GLY A 86 7.47 37.01 -13.22
CA GLY A 86 6.10 37.54 -13.27
C GLY A 86 5.39 37.43 -14.63
N SER A 87 5.99 36.76 -15.62
CA SER A 87 5.50 36.61 -16.99
C SER A 87 5.63 35.19 -17.56
N GLY A 88 6.09 34.21 -16.76
CA GLY A 88 6.24 32.82 -17.18
C GLY A 88 6.82 31.95 -16.07
N GLU A 89 6.35 30.72 -15.96
CA GLU A 89 6.76 29.77 -14.91
C GLU A 89 6.95 28.37 -15.48
N ASP A 90 8.04 27.73 -15.09
CA ASP A 90 8.25 26.29 -15.23
C ASP A 90 7.92 25.65 -13.88
N ALA A 91 6.97 24.73 -13.88
CA ALA A 91 6.40 24.19 -12.65
C ALA A 91 6.43 22.66 -12.63
N LEU A 92 6.86 22.10 -11.50
CA LEU A 92 6.72 20.68 -11.19
C LEU A 92 5.49 20.46 -10.29
N PHE A 93 4.48 19.80 -10.83
CA PHE A 93 3.30 19.36 -10.10
C PHE A 93 3.52 17.95 -9.54
N ILE A 94 3.06 17.71 -8.32
CA ILE A 94 3.17 16.43 -7.61
C ILE A 94 1.77 15.97 -7.23
N TYR A 95 1.37 14.80 -7.72
CA TYR A 95 0.08 14.19 -7.46
C TYR A 95 0.25 12.91 -6.63
N ASP A 96 -0.51 12.81 -5.54
CA ASP A 96 -0.64 11.59 -4.74
C ASP A 96 -1.57 10.60 -5.44
N GLY A 97 -0.97 9.62 -6.12
CA GLY A 97 -1.66 8.65 -6.95
C GLY A 97 -0.87 8.26 -8.21
N ASN A 98 -1.37 7.26 -8.92
CA ASN A 98 -0.75 6.72 -10.14
C ASN A 98 -1.15 7.46 -11.44
N THR A 99 -1.98 8.51 -11.36
CA THR A 99 -2.36 9.34 -12.51
C THR A 99 -2.58 10.79 -12.07
N VAL A 100 -2.53 11.73 -13.02
CA VAL A 100 -2.86 13.15 -12.79
C VAL A 100 -4.36 13.40 -12.59
N THR A 101 -5.23 12.50 -13.05
CA THR A 101 -6.69 12.70 -13.01
C THR A 101 -7.31 12.19 -11.71
N LEU A 102 -6.82 11.06 -11.21
CA LEU A 102 -7.28 10.47 -9.95
C LEU A 102 -6.39 10.86 -8.77
N GLY A 103 -5.16 11.30 -9.04
CA GLY A 103 -4.22 11.73 -8.02
C GLY A 103 -4.60 13.09 -7.45
N THR A 104 -4.47 13.23 -6.13
CA THR A 104 -4.69 14.52 -5.46
C THR A 104 -3.44 15.37 -5.62
N ASP A 105 -3.57 16.62 -6.08
CA ASP A 105 -2.45 17.57 -6.07
C ASP A 105 -1.96 17.80 -4.63
N ILE A 106 -0.68 17.47 -4.41
CA ILE A 106 0.03 17.63 -3.15
C ILE A 106 1.34 18.41 -3.35
N GLY A 107 1.47 19.22 -4.40
CA GLY A 107 2.64 20.08 -4.57
C GLY A 107 2.73 20.76 -5.93
N LYS A 108 3.13 22.04 -5.91
CA LYS A 108 3.47 22.82 -7.11
C LYS A 108 4.76 23.61 -6.84
N LEU A 109 5.87 23.12 -7.38
CA LEU A 109 7.21 23.66 -7.12
C LEU A 109 7.70 24.50 -8.31
N MET A 110 8.26 25.68 -8.04
CA MET A 110 8.87 26.55 -9.04
C MET A 110 9.88 27.53 -8.41
N GLY A 111 10.71 28.17 -9.24
CA GLY A 111 11.66 29.20 -8.80
C GLY A 111 12.94 28.62 -8.19
N ASP A 112 13.71 29.46 -7.48
CA ASP A 112 15.03 29.10 -6.92
C ASP A 112 14.97 28.96 -5.39
N TYR A 113 14.97 27.72 -4.90
CA TYR A 113 14.93 27.46 -3.45
C TYR A 113 16.26 27.77 -2.75
N SER A 114 17.36 27.98 -3.48
CA SER A 114 18.66 28.31 -2.88
C SER A 114 18.79 29.78 -2.46
N ILE A 115 17.78 30.59 -2.76
CA ILE A 115 17.79 32.03 -2.46
C ILE A 115 16.48 32.39 -1.76
N ASP A 116 16.57 33.31 -0.80
CA ASP A 116 15.42 33.82 -0.05
C ASP A 116 14.28 34.31 -0.94
N VAL A 117 13.07 34.11 -0.42
CA VAL A 117 11.85 34.74 -0.92
C VAL A 117 12.04 36.27 -0.94
N SER A 118 11.71 36.94 -2.05
CA SER A 118 11.90 38.38 -2.38
C SER A 118 13.13 38.84 -3.16
N ASN A 119 14.02 37.95 -3.62
CA ASN A 119 15.04 38.45 -4.52
C ASN A 119 14.36 39.02 -5.80
N ALA A 120 14.76 40.19 -6.29
CA ALA A 120 14.29 40.69 -7.58
C ALA A 120 15.04 40.00 -8.75
N THR A 121 15.61 38.82 -8.50
CA THR A 121 16.41 38.08 -9.48
C THR A 121 15.53 37.08 -10.20
N THR A 122 15.95 36.67 -11.39
CA THR A 122 15.25 35.66 -12.17
C THR A 122 16.17 34.43 -12.26
N PRO A 123 15.72 33.24 -11.82
CA PRO A 123 14.40 32.95 -11.23
C PRO A 123 14.18 33.58 -9.85
N TYR A 124 12.92 33.90 -9.50
CA TYR A 124 12.61 34.40 -8.16
C TYR A 124 12.93 33.36 -7.09
N GLY A 125 13.44 33.86 -5.95
CA GLY A 125 13.75 33.04 -4.79
C GLY A 125 12.52 32.48 -4.09
N ALA A 126 12.64 31.24 -3.61
CA ALA A 126 11.61 30.50 -2.88
C ALA A 126 12.14 29.90 -1.56
N GLY A 127 13.44 30.03 -1.30
CA GLY A 127 14.06 29.59 -0.06
C GLY A 127 13.69 30.49 1.11
N ILE A 128 13.91 30.01 2.32
CA ILE A 128 13.70 30.77 3.56
C ILE A 128 15.02 30.93 4.30
N GLU A 129 15.45 32.17 4.48
CA GLU A 129 16.62 32.51 5.30
C GLU A 129 16.45 32.14 6.78
N PRO A 130 17.56 31.94 7.52
CA PRO A 130 17.48 31.64 8.94
C PRO A 130 16.90 32.83 9.72
N ASP A 131 15.99 32.53 10.66
CA ASP A 131 15.42 33.53 11.57
C ASP A 131 15.84 33.27 13.01
N GLY A 132 16.96 33.87 13.43
CA GLY A 132 17.47 33.80 14.79
C GLY A 132 17.79 32.38 15.25
N THR A 133 16.79 31.65 15.73
CA THR A 133 16.88 30.26 16.24
C THR A 133 16.51 29.19 15.21
N LEU A 134 15.93 29.57 14.06
CA LEU A 134 15.61 28.63 12.98
C LEU A 134 16.71 28.56 11.93
N ALA A 135 17.04 27.34 11.52
CA ALA A 135 17.89 27.09 10.36
C ALA A 135 17.14 27.45 9.06
N ALA A 136 17.91 27.80 8.03
CA ALA A 136 17.39 28.07 6.69
C ALA A 136 16.69 26.84 6.09
N VAL A 137 15.69 27.09 5.24
CA VAL A 137 15.00 26.05 4.46
C VAL A 137 15.17 26.38 2.98
N TYR A 138 16.20 25.81 2.36
CA TYR A 138 16.54 26.03 0.96
C TYR A 138 16.12 24.88 0.04
N THR A 139 15.12 24.12 0.45
CA THR A 139 14.59 23.01 -0.35
C THR A 139 13.07 22.94 -0.23
N PRO A 140 12.38 22.35 -1.23
CA PRO A 140 10.97 21.99 -1.11
C PRO A 140 10.66 20.98 0.01
N THR A 141 11.69 20.38 0.62
CA THR A 141 11.60 19.29 1.60
C THR A 141 10.94 18.03 1.01
N ILE A 142 10.16 17.30 1.79
CA ILE A 142 9.65 15.96 1.44
C ILE A 142 8.18 15.96 1.00
N PHE A 143 7.85 15.12 0.02
CA PHE A 143 6.50 14.82 -0.45
C PHE A 143 6.32 13.30 -0.51
N CYS A 144 5.24 12.77 0.06
CA CYS A 144 5.00 11.33 0.17
C CYS A 144 3.62 10.97 -0.33
N ALA A 145 3.50 9.81 -0.98
CA ALA A 145 2.22 9.23 -1.34
C ALA A 145 1.47 8.80 -0.08
N THR A 146 0.17 9.12 -0.03
CA THR A 146 -0.75 8.62 1.00
C THR A 146 -1.89 7.80 0.39
N SER A 147 -2.06 7.84 -0.93
CA SER A 147 -3.02 7.01 -1.66
C SER A 147 -2.77 5.51 -1.48
N SER A 148 -3.79 4.71 -1.73
CA SER A 148 -3.71 3.25 -1.68
C SER A 148 -2.80 2.65 -2.75
N THR A 149 -2.51 3.40 -3.81
CA THR A 149 -1.58 2.98 -4.87
C THR A 149 -0.12 3.03 -4.42
N GLY A 150 0.19 3.85 -3.41
CA GLY A 150 1.55 4.12 -2.97
C GLY A 150 2.41 4.92 -3.97
N CYS A 151 1.85 5.32 -5.11
CA CYS A 151 2.58 6.01 -6.17
C CYS A 151 2.50 7.53 -6.06
N LEU A 152 3.52 8.21 -6.60
CA LEU A 152 3.49 9.64 -6.91
C LEU A 152 3.55 9.84 -8.42
N THR A 153 2.66 10.68 -8.97
CA THR A 153 2.74 11.12 -10.37
C THR A 153 3.23 12.55 -10.41
N LEU A 154 4.26 12.82 -11.21
CA LEU A 154 4.89 14.11 -11.35
C LEU A 154 4.69 14.63 -12.77
N THR A 155 4.36 15.91 -12.90
CA THR A 155 4.24 16.58 -14.19
C THR A 155 5.06 17.87 -14.19
N PHE A 156 6.06 17.94 -15.06
CA PHE A 156 6.76 19.18 -15.35
C PHE A 156 6.07 19.89 -16.51
N VAL A 157 5.66 21.13 -16.28
CA VAL A 157 5.06 22.01 -17.28
C VAL A 157 6.06 23.11 -17.59
N ASN A 158 6.46 23.17 -18.85
CA ASN A 158 7.39 24.16 -19.37
C ASN A 158 6.62 25.38 -19.87
N GLY A 159 6.62 26.45 -19.09
CA GLY A 159 5.99 27.73 -19.43
C GLY A 159 6.96 28.75 -20.05
N ASN A 160 8.28 28.53 -19.97
CA ASN A 160 9.30 29.36 -20.60
C ASN A 160 10.36 28.52 -21.35
N ALA A 161 11.15 29.13 -22.23
CA ALA A 161 12.24 28.41 -22.93
C ALA A 161 13.58 28.46 -22.15
N SER A 162 13.64 29.22 -21.07
CA SER A 162 14.86 29.46 -20.28
C SER A 162 15.13 28.30 -19.34
N GLN A 163 16.17 27.53 -19.62
CA GLN A 163 16.48 26.33 -18.86
C GLN A 163 17.26 26.68 -17.58
N GLN A 164 16.97 25.97 -16.48
CA GLN A 164 17.62 26.09 -15.19
C GLN A 164 18.27 24.76 -14.76
N PRO A 165 19.16 24.74 -13.75
CA PRO A 165 19.78 23.52 -13.25
C PRO A 165 18.83 22.41 -12.76
N GLY A 166 17.52 22.67 -12.65
CA GLY A 166 16.51 21.67 -12.36
C GLY A 166 16.47 21.26 -10.90
N TRP A 167 16.26 19.97 -10.63
CA TRP A 167 16.03 19.48 -9.27
C TRP A 167 16.67 18.12 -9.05
N VAL A 168 16.90 17.85 -7.77
CA VAL A 168 17.39 16.55 -7.29
C VAL A 168 16.55 16.16 -6.07
N ALA A 169 16.01 14.96 -6.08
CA ALA A 169 15.29 14.39 -4.95
C ALA A 169 15.75 12.97 -4.67
N ASN A 170 15.92 12.65 -3.38
CA ASN A 170 16.13 11.29 -2.94
C ASN A 170 14.79 10.56 -2.91
N VAL A 171 14.72 9.40 -3.54
CA VAL A 171 13.58 8.51 -3.49
C VAL A 171 13.72 7.61 -2.27
N THR A 172 12.69 7.57 -1.44
CA THR A 172 12.57 6.57 -0.38
C THR A 172 11.24 5.86 -0.50
N THR A 173 11.20 4.59 -0.09
CA THR A 173 9.93 3.90 0.12
C THR A 173 9.69 3.70 1.60
N TYR A 174 8.43 3.68 2.01
CA TYR A 174 8.03 3.39 3.37
C TYR A 174 6.70 2.64 3.39
N LYS A 175 6.41 1.93 4.48
CA LYS A 175 5.13 1.25 4.68
C LYS A 175 4.31 2.05 5.69
N ASP A 176 3.05 2.32 5.38
CA ASP A 176 2.13 2.85 6.38
C ASP A 176 1.98 1.83 7.51
N LEU A 177 1.97 2.32 8.75
CA LEU A 177 1.68 1.47 9.89
C LEU A 177 0.16 1.28 10.02
N PRO A 178 -0.30 0.06 10.35
CA PRO A 178 -1.71 -0.16 10.68
C PRO A 178 -2.09 0.59 11.96
N ALA A 179 -3.36 0.49 12.35
CA ALA A 179 -3.84 1.05 13.60
C ALA A 179 -2.94 0.61 14.78
N PRO A 180 -2.64 1.50 15.74
CA PRO A 180 -1.84 1.16 16.90
C PRO A 180 -2.43 -0.03 17.66
N GLY A 181 -1.57 -0.95 18.12
CA GLY A 181 -1.98 -2.19 18.76
C GLY A 181 -1.35 -3.41 18.13
N CYS A 182 -2.01 -4.56 18.28
CA CYS A 182 -1.58 -5.83 17.73
C CYS A 182 -2.43 -6.19 16.52
N ASN A 183 -1.80 -6.31 15.36
CA ASN A 183 -2.47 -6.62 14.10
C ASN A 183 -1.85 -7.88 13.51
N ILE A 184 -2.68 -8.86 13.14
CA ILE A 184 -2.25 -10.10 12.50
C ILE A 184 -3.38 -10.62 11.62
N ASP A 185 -3.00 -11.18 10.49
CA ASP A 185 -3.88 -11.77 9.49
C ASP A 185 -3.18 -13.00 8.88
N ILE A 186 -3.93 -14.07 8.66
CA ILE A 186 -3.47 -15.25 7.93
C ILE A 186 -4.43 -15.59 6.80
N THR A 187 -3.91 -15.59 5.58
CA THR A 187 -4.65 -15.97 4.39
C THR A 187 -4.10 -17.25 3.78
N SER A 188 -4.92 -17.89 2.94
CA SER A 188 -4.58 -19.10 2.20
C SER A 188 -4.85 -18.88 0.72
N ASP A 189 -3.94 -19.32 -0.16
CA ASP A 189 -4.16 -19.28 -1.61
C ASP A 189 -5.34 -20.18 -2.04
N LYS A 190 -5.63 -21.23 -1.25
CA LYS A 190 -6.77 -22.13 -1.41
C LYS A 190 -7.41 -22.46 -0.07
N THR A 191 -8.74 -22.37 0.02
CA THR A 191 -9.50 -22.72 1.23
C THR A 191 -10.16 -24.10 1.17
N SER A 192 -10.17 -24.72 -0.01
CA SER A 192 -10.63 -26.08 -0.26
C SER A 192 -9.66 -26.77 -1.21
N ILE A 193 -9.22 -27.98 -0.86
CA ILE A 193 -8.24 -28.74 -1.64
C ILE A 193 -8.54 -30.23 -1.67
N CYS A 194 -7.96 -30.92 -2.65
CA CYS A 194 -7.84 -32.37 -2.59
C CYS A 194 -6.77 -32.85 -1.63
N ASN A 195 -6.93 -34.10 -1.20
CA ASN A 195 -6.07 -34.72 -0.20
C ASN A 195 -4.59 -34.61 -0.59
N GLY A 196 -3.81 -33.91 0.24
CA GLY A 196 -2.37 -33.77 0.09
C GLY A 196 -1.93 -32.71 -0.92
N GLU A 197 -2.84 -31.93 -1.49
CA GLU A 197 -2.46 -30.80 -2.34
C GLU A 197 -1.71 -29.72 -1.56
N ASN A 198 -0.84 -28.99 -2.26
CA ASN A 198 -0.07 -27.91 -1.67
C ASN A 198 -0.88 -26.62 -1.57
N VAL A 199 -0.85 -26.04 -0.38
CA VAL A 199 -1.46 -24.77 -0.01
C VAL A 199 -0.39 -23.83 0.51
N GLN A 200 -0.42 -22.58 0.06
CA GLN A 200 0.42 -21.52 0.56
C GLN A 200 -0.36 -20.66 1.55
N LEU A 201 0.09 -20.65 2.80
CA LEU A 201 -0.36 -19.71 3.83
C LEU A 201 0.48 -18.45 3.75
N THR A 202 -0.16 -17.28 3.80
CA THR A 202 0.50 -15.97 3.86
C THR A 202 0.08 -15.26 5.13
N VAL A 203 1.05 -14.99 5.99
CA VAL A 203 0.86 -14.23 7.23
C VAL A 203 1.33 -12.80 7.03
N THR A 204 0.49 -11.85 7.41
CA THR A 204 0.85 -10.43 7.55
C THR A 204 0.49 -9.93 8.93
N GLY A 205 1.35 -9.14 9.56
CA GLY A 205 1.05 -8.60 10.87
C GLY A 205 2.21 -7.80 11.45
N ASP A 206 1.86 -6.91 12.37
CA ASP A 206 2.76 -5.96 13.01
C ASP A 206 2.21 -5.62 14.41
N ILE A 207 3.11 -5.46 15.39
CA ILE A 207 2.77 -4.84 16.67
C ILE A 207 3.24 -3.39 16.60
N VAL A 208 2.30 -2.46 16.68
CA VAL A 208 2.54 -1.03 16.51
C VAL A 208 2.34 -0.32 17.84
N ALA A 209 3.38 0.35 18.32
CA ALA A 209 3.26 1.30 19.41
C ALA A 209 2.96 2.70 18.85
N ALA A 210 1.79 3.26 19.16
CA ALA A 210 1.60 4.69 19.02
C ALA A 210 2.22 5.40 20.21
N ALA A 211 3.24 6.19 19.93
CA ALA A 211 3.78 7.14 20.89
C ALA A 211 2.79 8.29 21.14
N ILE A 212 2.03 8.65 20.09
CA ILE A 212 0.84 9.49 20.19
C ILE A 212 -0.21 9.06 19.17
N ASN A 213 -1.49 9.12 19.56
CA ASN A 213 -2.65 8.95 18.71
C ASN A 213 -3.74 9.88 19.25
N ASN A 214 -3.86 11.06 18.65
CA ASN A 214 -4.65 12.15 19.19
C ASN A 214 -5.43 12.85 18.07
N ASN A 215 -6.75 12.84 18.21
CA ASN A 215 -7.71 13.46 17.30
C ASN A 215 -8.22 14.81 17.82
N PHE A 216 -7.62 15.35 18.89
CA PHE A 216 -7.95 16.64 19.49
C PHE A 216 -9.42 16.85 19.87
N ASN A 217 -10.22 15.78 19.96
CA ASN A 217 -11.61 15.84 20.34
C ASN A 217 -11.74 16.16 21.85
N GLY A 218 -12.30 17.34 22.15
CA GLY A 218 -12.57 17.83 23.50
C GLY A 218 -11.39 18.47 24.25
N SER A 219 -10.14 18.07 23.97
CA SER A 219 -8.95 18.65 24.63
C SER A 219 -7.68 18.44 23.83
N LEU A 220 -6.60 19.15 24.20
CA LEU A 220 -5.28 18.89 23.63
C LEU A 220 -4.78 17.47 23.96
N GLY A 221 -5.25 16.88 25.07
CA GLY A 221 -4.81 15.57 25.55
C GLY A 221 -3.43 15.59 26.24
N THR A 222 -2.99 14.43 26.70
CA THR A 222 -1.65 14.24 27.28
C THR A 222 -0.62 14.06 26.16
N GLY A 223 0.66 14.31 26.47
CA GLY A 223 1.74 14.12 25.50
C GLY A 223 2.09 15.37 24.69
N TRP A 224 1.46 16.51 24.97
CA TRP A 224 1.67 17.77 24.26
C TRP A 224 2.00 18.94 25.18
N GLN A 225 2.76 19.87 24.64
CA GLN A 225 3.01 21.22 25.15
C GLN A 225 2.65 22.21 24.03
N GLY A 226 1.50 22.87 24.17
CA GLY A 226 1.02 23.88 23.22
C GLY A 226 1.28 25.30 23.74
N THR A 227 1.53 26.24 22.82
CA THR A 227 1.47 27.67 23.12
C THR A 227 0.02 28.11 23.38
N ALA A 228 -0.19 29.33 23.88
CA ALA A 228 -1.53 29.87 24.15
C ALA A 228 -2.45 29.93 22.91
N SER A 229 -1.88 29.82 21.70
CA SER A 229 -2.63 29.71 20.44
C SER A 229 -3.34 28.37 20.24
N ALA A 230 -2.95 27.31 20.95
CA ALA A 230 -3.46 25.96 20.77
C ALA A 230 -4.88 25.83 21.31
N THR A 231 -5.88 25.95 20.44
CA THR A 231 -7.30 25.93 20.82
C THR A 231 -8.04 24.78 20.16
N ILE A 232 -8.98 24.16 20.87
CA ILE A 232 -9.84 23.11 20.31
C ILE A 232 -11.12 23.74 19.81
N VAL A 233 -11.46 23.47 18.55
CA VAL A 233 -12.60 24.07 17.87
C VAL A 233 -13.40 23.01 17.11
N ASN A 234 -14.64 23.35 16.75
CA ASN A 234 -15.40 22.61 15.74
C ASN A 234 -15.08 23.20 14.34
N THR A 235 -16.04 23.21 13.43
CA THR A 235 -15.93 23.86 12.11
C THR A 235 -15.62 25.37 12.20
N VAL A 236 -14.42 25.74 11.76
CA VAL A 236 -13.93 27.12 11.57
C VAL A 236 -13.68 27.36 10.07
N CYS A 237 -13.88 28.60 9.61
CA CYS A 237 -13.73 29.02 8.20
C CYS A 237 -14.55 28.20 7.19
N ALA A 238 -15.75 27.75 7.59
CA ALA A 238 -16.65 26.93 6.77
C ALA A 238 -16.00 25.64 6.23
N ALA A 239 -14.98 25.11 6.91
CA ALA A 239 -14.25 23.91 6.52
C ALA A 239 -14.25 22.89 7.67
N PRO A 240 -15.14 21.88 7.64
CA PRO A 240 -15.11 20.79 8.61
C PRO A 240 -13.85 19.92 8.41
N SER A 241 -13.38 19.26 9.46
CA SER A 241 -12.34 18.21 9.34
C SER A 241 -12.83 17.04 8.48
N LEU A 242 -11.92 16.15 8.08
CA LEU A 242 -12.27 15.02 7.20
C LEU A 242 -13.30 14.07 7.83
N ASP A 243 -13.33 13.98 9.16
CA ASP A 243 -14.26 13.16 9.92
C ASP A 243 -15.42 13.98 10.55
N ASN A 244 -15.50 15.29 10.28
CA ASN A 244 -16.47 16.23 10.85
C ASN A 244 -16.43 16.32 12.40
N SER A 245 -15.27 16.07 13.01
CA SER A 245 -15.06 16.18 14.45
C SER A 245 -14.36 17.49 14.86
N GLN A 246 -14.02 17.62 16.16
CA GLN A 246 -13.24 18.74 16.66
C GLN A 246 -11.77 18.58 16.33
N TYR A 247 -11.09 19.69 16.14
CA TYR A 247 -9.67 19.71 15.79
C TYR A 247 -8.92 20.82 16.52
N LEU A 248 -7.58 20.75 16.48
CA LEU A 248 -6.71 21.82 16.95
C LEU A 248 -6.69 22.95 15.91
N TRP A 249 -6.88 24.19 16.36
CA TRP A 249 -6.70 25.40 15.57
C TRP A 249 -5.79 26.38 16.32
N MET A 250 -4.74 26.82 15.63
CA MET A 250 -3.70 27.72 16.11
C MET A 250 -4.07 29.14 15.71
N GLN A 251 -4.52 29.94 16.68
CA GLN A 251 -5.13 31.25 16.44
C GLN A 251 -4.95 32.21 17.62
N SER A 252 -5.32 33.48 17.42
CA SER A 252 -5.59 34.46 18.49
C SER A 252 -4.44 34.66 19.51
N SER A 253 -3.18 34.53 19.05
CA SER A 253 -1.98 34.70 19.88
C SER A 253 -0.81 35.20 19.03
N PRO A 254 0.06 36.10 19.54
CA PRO A 254 1.28 36.46 18.84
C PRO A 254 2.22 35.24 18.71
N GLY A 255 3.15 35.32 17.75
CA GLY A 255 4.13 34.27 17.52
C GLY A 255 5.22 34.22 18.61
N PRO A 256 5.95 33.10 18.71
CA PRO A 256 5.80 31.88 17.93
C PRO A 256 4.61 31.03 18.41
N ARG A 257 3.96 30.31 17.48
CA ARG A 257 2.88 29.35 17.78
C ARG A 257 3.40 27.94 17.61
N SER A 258 3.36 27.12 18.65
CA SER A 258 3.94 25.78 18.62
C SER A 258 3.06 24.75 19.30
N LEU A 259 3.05 23.55 18.71
CA LEU A 259 2.63 22.32 19.37
C LEU A 259 3.82 21.37 19.44
N THR A 260 4.31 21.08 20.64
CA THR A 260 5.48 20.22 20.86
C THR A 260 5.07 18.95 21.58
N SER A 261 5.53 17.79 21.10
CA SER A 261 5.25 16.51 21.75
C SER A 261 6.16 16.26 22.95
N ASN A 262 5.81 15.29 23.78
CA ASN A 262 6.77 14.64 24.67
C ASN A 262 7.83 13.86 23.88
N SER A 263 8.88 13.43 24.57
CA SER A 263 9.90 12.53 24.01
C SER A 263 9.35 11.12 23.81
N PHE A 264 9.67 10.51 22.68
CA PHE A 264 9.23 9.19 22.28
C PHE A 264 10.39 8.27 21.92
N ASN A 265 10.25 6.97 22.17
CA ASN A 265 11.17 5.96 21.66
C ASN A 265 10.74 5.54 20.25
N LEU A 266 11.52 5.96 19.26
CA LEU A 266 11.30 5.70 17.83
C LEU A 266 12.55 5.08 17.19
N ALA A 267 13.33 4.34 17.98
CA ALA A 267 14.57 3.70 17.49
C ALA A 267 14.32 2.73 16.33
N ASN A 268 13.10 2.17 16.21
CA ASN A 268 12.71 1.29 15.10
C ASN A 268 12.10 2.05 13.91
N GLY A 269 12.11 3.38 13.92
CA GLY A 269 11.48 4.21 12.90
C GLY A 269 9.96 4.24 13.00
N GLY A 270 9.28 4.05 11.88
CA GLY A 270 7.82 4.15 11.76
C GLY A 270 7.38 5.39 10.99
N THR A 271 6.22 5.95 11.35
CA THR A 271 5.58 7.03 10.60
C THR A 271 5.02 8.12 11.50
N ILE A 272 5.00 9.34 10.97
CA ILE A 272 4.22 10.47 11.47
C ILE A 272 3.10 10.75 10.47
N SER A 273 1.85 10.56 10.89
CA SER A 273 0.63 10.81 10.12
C SER A 273 -0.18 11.89 10.80
N PHE A 274 -0.74 12.83 10.05
CA PHE A 274 -1.59 13.88 10.58
C PHE A 274 -2.45 14.48 9.46
N GLU A 275 -3.57 15.06 9.84
CA GLU A 275 -4.33 15.96 8.97
C GLU A 275 -3.91 17.39 9.27
N HIS A 276 -3.75 18.20 8.22
CA HIS A 276 -3.37 19.60 8.37
C HIS A 276 -4.17 20.47 7.43
N ARG A 277 -4.45 21.69 7.89
CA ARG A 277 -5.07 22.74 7.11
C ARG A 277 -4.58 24.12 7.54
N GLN A 278 -4.38 25.02 6.59
CA GLN A 278 -4.19 26.45 6.79
C GLN A 278 -5.49 27.18 6.43
N ALA A 279 -5.71 28.35 7.03
CA ALA A 279 -6.67 29.30 6.51
C ALA A 279 -6.37 29.63 5.04
N LYS A 280 -7.38 30.06 4.28
CA LYS A 280 -7.29 30.13 2.80
C LYS A 280 -6.99 31.52 2.25
N PHE A 281 -7.61 32.55 2.81
CA PHE A 281 -7.59 33.88 2.21
C PHE A 281 -6.91 34.88 3.13
N ASN A 282 -5.98 35.65 2.59
CA ASN A 282 -5.25 36.69 3.34
C ASN A 282 -6.16 37.86 3.80
N SER A 283 -7.27 38.07 3.10
CA SER A 283 -8.22 39.15 3.42
C SER A 283 -9.29 38.78 4.45
N ASP A 284 -9.32 37.53 4.90
CA ASP A 284 -10.38 37.07 5.80
C ASP A 284 -10.13 37.56 7.23
N PRO A 285 -11.18 37.84 8.02
CA PRO A 285 -11.00 38.19 9.43
C PRO A 285 -10.53 36.99 10.24
N SER A 286 -9.90 37.25 11.39
CA SER A 286 -9.58 36.23 12.37
C SER A 286 -10.81 35.37 12.71
N PRO A 287 -10.67 34.05 12.84
CA PRO A 287 -9.42 33.27 12.78
C PRO A 287 -9.20 32.57 11.43
N CYS A 288 -9.61 33.21 10.33
CA CYS A 288 -9.63 32.63 8.98
C CYS A 288 -8.66 33.28 8.00
N GLU A 289 -7.78 34.12 8.53
CA GLU A 289 -6.69 34.73 7.80
C GLU A 289 -5.52 33.73 7.69
N ALA A 290 -4.91 33.66 6.51
CA ALA A 290 -4.04 32.59 6.03
C ALA A 290 -2.55 32.90 6.24
N PRO A 291 -1.73 31.92 6.66
CA PRO A 291 -0.28 32.07 6.62
C PRO A 291 0.19 32.46 5.22
N ASP A 292 0.97 33.52 5.13
CA ASP A 292 1.39 34.12 3.87
C ASP A 292 2.90 34.47 3.83
N ILE A 293 3.26 35.32 2.87
CA ILE A 293 4.52 36.06 2.88
C ILE A 293 4.18 37.48 3.28
N ASN A 294 4.92 38.02 4.25
CA ASN A 294 4.69 39.36 4.74
C ASN A 294 4.74 40.43 3.63
N PHE A 295 4.13 41.59 3.84
CA PHE A 295 4.04 42.68 2.83
C PHE A 295 5.40 43.15 2.25
N SER A 296 6.53 42.91 2.93
CA SER A 296 7.87 43.22 2.40
C SER A 296 8.43 42.14 1.47
N GLY A 297 7.71 41.03 1.25
CA GLY A 297 8.09 39.90 0.40
C GLY A 297 9.14 38.96 1.02
N THR A 298 9.74 39.33 2.14
CA THR A 298 11.00 38.75 2.66
C THR A 298 10.82 37.67 3.72
N ARG A 299 9.59 37.44 4.21
CA ARG A 299 9.38 36.56 5.38
C ARG A 299 8.16 35.70 5.18
N ASN A 300 8.34 34.39 5.26
CA ASN A 300 7.28 33.39 5.16
C ASN A 300 6.76 33.00 6.55
N GLU A 301 5.45 32.85 6.66
CA GLU A 301 4.72 32.60 7.92
C GLU A 301 4.22 31.15 8.02
N GLY A 302 4.79 30.28 7.19
CA GLY A 302 4.53 28.84 7.14
C GLY A 302 4.92 28.07 8.39
N ILE A 303 4.55 26.79 8.37
CA ILE A 303 4.65 25.88 9.51
C ILE A 303 5.81 24.93 9.30
N TYR A 304 6.74 24.93 10.24
CA TYR A 304 7.89 24.04 10.31
C TYR A 304 7.48 22.79 11.06
N LEU A 305 7.56 21.64 10.39
CA LEU A 305 7.48 20.34 11.04
C LEU A 305 8.91 19.87 11.33
N GLN A 306 9.20 19.75 12.63
CA GLN A 306 10.56 19.55 13.12
C GLN A 306 10.65 18.40 14.10
N TYR A 307 11.87 17.86 14.25
CA TYR A 307 12.22 16.92 15.30
C TYR A 307 13.41 17.41 16.13
N SER A 308 13.55 16.89 17.35
CA SER A 308 14.70 17.07 18.23
C SER A 308 15.08 15.75 18.87
N THR A 309 16.39 15.48 18.96
CA THR A 309 16.97 14.28 19.60
C THR A 309 17.79 14.63 20.86
N ASP A 310 17.70 15.88 21.30
CA ASP A 310 18.45 16.44 22.43
C ASP A 310 17.52 17.21 23.38
N ASN A 311 16.31 16.68 23.56
CA ASN A 311 15.29 17.17 24.48
C ASN A 311 14.86 18.63 24.22
N GLY A 312 14.78 19.00 22.94
CA GLY A 312 14.31 20.29 22.47
C GLY A 312 15.37 21.39 22.45
N ALA A 313 16.65 21.06 22.66
CA ALA A 313 17.74 22.05 22.60
C ALA A 313 18.02 22.49 21.16
N ASN A 314 18.06 21.55 20.22
CA ASN A 314 18.16 21.83 18.78
C ASN A 314 17.00 21.18 18.03
N TRP A 315 16.53 21.86 16.98
CA TRP A 315 15.40 21.43 16.16
C TRP A 315 15.80 21.37 14.69
N THR A 316 15.48 20.25 14.03
CA THR A 316 15.72 20.04 12.59
C THR A 316 14.40 19.99 11.85
N THR A 317 14.25 20.84 10.83
CA THR A 317 13.08 20.83 9.92
C THR A 317 13.23 19.71 8.90
N PHE A 318 12.21 18.87 8.76
CA PHE A 318 12.15 17.87 7.69
C PHE A 318 10.99 18.06 6.73
N LYS A 319 9.96 18.82 7.12
CA LYS A 319 8.89 19.27 6.24
C LYS A 319 8.56 20.73 6.57
N PHE A 320 8.46 21.55 5.53
CA PHE A 320 7.97 22.91 5.64
C PHE A 320 6.62 23.03 4.91
N LEU A 321 5.60 23.50 5.62
CA LEU A 321 4.21 23.60 5.16
C LEU A 321 3.87 25.06 4.95
N PHE A 322 3.77 25.48 3.70
CA PHE A 322 3.49 26.86 3.33
C PHE A 322 2.65 26.90 2.07
N SER A 323 1.74 27.87 2.04
CA SER A 323 0.82 28.10 0.93
C SER A 323 1.52 28.75 -0.26
N ASN A 324 0.86 28.71 -1.42
CA ASN A 324 1.02 29.71 -2.47
C ASN A 324 -0.06 30.80 -2.27
N SER A 325 0.33 32.04 -2.01
CA SER A 325 -0.59 33.15 -1.70
C SER A 325 -1.35 33.70 -2.93
N GLN A 326 -1.86 32.84 -3.81
CA GLN A 326 -2.59 33.27 -5.00
C GLN A 326 -3.97 33.91 -4.70
N PHE A 327 -4.48 33.84 -3.46
CA PHE A 327 -5.87 34.22 -3.17
C PHE A 327 -5.99 35.31 -2.08
N SER A 328 -5.82 36.55 -2.51
CA SER A 328 -6.53 37.68 -1.90
C SER A 328 -7.95 37.75 -2.48
N ASN A 329 -8.99 38.07 -1.70
CA ASN A 329 -10.30 38.43 -2.29
C ASN A 329 -10.21 39.68 -3.19
N SER A 330 -9.05 40.37 -3.24
CA SER A 330 -8.81 41.52 -4.12
C SER A 330 -8.37 41.17 -5.54
N GLY A 331 -8.25 39.88 -5.89
CA GLY A 331 -7.91 39.48 -7.27
C GLY A 331 -6.46 39.78 -7.68
N THR A 332 -5.60 40.11 -6.73
CA THR A 332 -4.16 40.19 -6.92
C THR A 332 -3.57 38.88 -6.44
N ALA A 333 -3.23 37.99 -7.38
CA ALA A 333 -2.39 36.84 -7.09
C ALA A 333 -1.03 37.37 -6.63
N ASP A 334 -0.61 37.08 -5.40
CA ASP A 334 0.76 37.36 -5.01
C ASP A 334 1.65 36.43 -5.83
N SER A 335 2.29 37.04 -6.83
CA SER A 335 2.92 36.40 -7.98
C SER A 335 4.25 35.73 -7.61
N TYR A 336 4.47 35.43 -6.33
CA TYR A 336 5.80 35.25 -5.73
C TYR A 336 5.86 34.16 -4.65
N ASN A 337 4.81 33.34 -4.49
CA ASN A 337 4.76 32.36 -3.39
C ASN A 337 4.73 30.91 -3.90
N ASN A 338 5.82 30.19 -3.66
CA ASN A 338 6.11 28.89 -4.27
C ASN A 338 6.27 27.81 -3.20
N GLY A 339 5.16 27.21 -2.77
CA GLY A 339 5.17 26.22 -1.69
C GLY A 339 4.47 24.92 -1.95
N CYS A 340 3.94 24.35 -0.86
CA CYS A 340 3.08 23.18 -0.84
C CYS A 340 1.73 23.45 -1.53
N GLY A 341 1.68 24.17 -2.65
CA GLY A 341 0.49 24.46 -3.44
C GLY A 341 -0.76 24.91 -2.65
N ASP A 342 -1.92 24.81 -3.31
CA ASP A 342 -3.22 25.14 -2.72
C ASP A 342 -3.70 24.08 -1.72
N TYR A 343 -3.06 22.91 -1.67
CA TYR A 343 -3.58 21.75 -0.95
C TYR A 343 -3.53 21.93 0.57
N VAL A 344 -2.67 22.81 1.09
CA VAL A 344 -2.68 23.17 2.51
C VAL A 344 -3.96 23.88 2.94
N HIS A 345 -4.76 24.46 2.02
CA HIS A 345 -6.00 25.17 2.36
C HIS A 345 -7.23 24.27 2.52
N ARG A 346 -7.11 22.99 2.15
CA ARG A 346 -8.09 21.95 2.43
C ARG A 346 -7.49 20.99 3.46
N TRP A 347 -8.35 20.34 4.25
CA TRP A 347 -7.88 19.27 5.12
C TRP A 347 -7.25 18.17 4.27
N THR A 348 -5.96 17.93 4.53
CA THR A 348 -5.16 16.97 3.79
C THR A 348 -4.45 16.07 4.77
N LYS A 349 -4.63 14.76 4.61
CA LYS A 349 -3.84 13.76 5.33
C LYS A 349 -2.43 13.72 4.77
N MET A 350 -1.45 13.82 5.63
CA MET A 350 -0.03 13.73 5.30
C MET A 350 0.60 12.65 6.16
N THR A 351 1.37 11.77 5.52
CA THR A 351 2.14 10.74 6.23
C THR A 351 3.59 10.79 5.75
N TYR A 352 4.53 10.79 6.69
CA TYR A 352 5.96 10.75 6.41
C TYR A 352 6.62 9.64 7.22
N PRO A 353 7.65 8.97 6.67
CA PRO A 353 8.50 8.11 7.47
C PRO A 353 9.25 8.95 8.51
N ILE A 354 9.49 8.37 9.69
CA ILE A 354 10.36 9.01 10.69
C ILE A 354 11.75 9.20 10.08
N PRO A 355 12.29 10.44 10.04
CA PRO A 355 13.62 10.70 9.47
C PRO A 355 14.69 9.84 10.11
N ASP A 356 15.69 9.38 9.34
CA ASP A 356 16.72 8.47 9.86
C ASP A 356 17.44 9.01 11.10
N ALA A 357 17.77 10.30 11.09
CA ALA A 357 18.40 10.97 12.23
C ALA A 357 17.47 11.12 13.45
N ALA A 358 16.15 10.97 13.27
CA ALA A 358 15.15 11.01 14.32
C ALA A 358 14.82 9.61 14.89
N LYS A 359 15.43 8.54 14.37
CA LYS A 359 15.26 7.16 14.86
C LYS A 359 16.07 6.93 16.14
N THR A 360 15.58 7.48 17.25
CA THR A 360 16.27 7.41 18.54
C THR A 360 15.33 7.01 19.67
N PRO A 361 15.85 6.58 20.84
CA PRO A 361 15.02 6.34 22.02
C PRO A 361 14.37 7.60 22.61
N ASN A 362 14.81 8.80 22.21
CA ASN A 362 14.38 10.08 22.78
C ASN A 362 14.19 11.14 21.69
N THR A 363 13.10 11.04 20.93
CA THR A 363 12.78 11.97 19.85
C THR A 363 11.51 12.76 20.18
N LEU A 364 11.58 14.09 20.07
CA LEU A 364 10.44 14.99 20.12
C LEU A 364 10.07 15.45 18.71
N PHE A 365 8.79 15.77 18.49
CA PHE A 365 8.31 16.45 17.30
C PHE A 365 7.63 17.77 17.67
N ARG A 366 7.67 18.74 16.75
CA ARG A 366 6.82 19.93 16.87
C ARG A 366 6.35 20.43 15.52
N TRP A 367 5.14 21.00 15.53
CA TRP A 367 4.68 21.92 14.50
C TRP A 367 4.89 23.32 15.04
N HIS A 368 5.66 24.12 14.33
CA HIS A 368 6.14 25.39 14.81
C HIS A 368 5.93 26.45 13.75
N GLN A 369 5.23 27.52 14.10
CA GLN A 369 5.08 28.71 13.29
C GLN A 369 5.85 29.83 13.99
N GLN A 370 7.00 30.20 13.43
CA GLN A 370 7.90 31.16 14.05
C GLN A 370 7.38 32.60 13.92
N ARG A 371 6.82 32.93 12.76
CA ARG A 371 6.36 34.27 12.42
C ARG A 371 4.86 34.27 12.19
N VAL A 372 4.25 35.33 12.66
CA VAL A 372 2.86 35.70 12.39
C VAL A 372 2.84 37.21 12.25
N THR A 373 2.06 37.74 11.32
CA THR A 373 1.86 39.17 11.10
C THR A 373 1.28 39.84 12.36
N SER A 374 0.36 39.16 13.04
CA SER A 374 -0.31 39.64 14.25
C SER A 374 -0.91 38.49 15.05
N ALA A 375 -1.48 38.79 16.23
CA ALA A 375 -2.17 37.78 17.01
C ALA A 375 -3.42 37.21 16.31
N SER A 376 -4.02 37.94 15.36
CA SER A 376 -5.26 37.60 14.65
C SER A 376 -5.07 36.91 13.30
N THR A 377 -3.83 36.86 12.79
CA THR A 377 -3.50 36.41 11.44
C THR A 377 -2.82 35.04 11.46
N ASP A 378 -2.67 34.41 10.30
CA ASP A 378 -1.78 33.27 10.03
C ASP A 378 -2.23 31.98 10.71
N ASN A 379 -3.51 31.67 10.57
CA ASN A 379 -4.16 30.61 11.32
C ASN A 379 -4.06 29.25 10.60
N TRP A 380 -3.87 28.17 11.37
CA TRP A 380 -3.71 26.82 10.85
C TRP A 380 -4.19 25.78 11.86
N GLY A 381 -4.36 24.54 11.44
CA GLY A 381 -4.90 23.47 12.27
C GLY A 381 -4.32 22.11 11.99
N LEU A 382 -4.51 21.24 12.98
CA LEU A 382 -4.13 19.82 12.96
C LEU A 382 -5.29 18.97 13.44
N ASP A 383 -5.38 17.78 12.87
CA ASP A 383 -6.29 16.74 13.32
C ASP A 383 -5.64 15.35 13.16
N ASN A 384 -6.17 14.35 13.85
CA ASN A 384 -5.83 12.93 13.69
C ASN A 384 -4.31 12.65 13.63
N VAL A 385 -3.56 13.21 14.60
CA VAL A 385 -2.11 13.05 14.69
C VAL A 385 -1.74 11.70 15.29
N VAL A 386 -1.00 10.91 14.53
CA VAL A 386 -0.46 9.61 14.93
C VAL A 386 1.04 9.58 14.68
N ILE A 387 1.83 9.40 15.75
CA ILE A 387 3.27 9.09 15.67
C ILE A 387 3.43 7.69 16.20
N ALA A 388 3.82 6.77 15.32
CA ALA A 388 3.86 5.35 15.63
C ALA A 388 5.15 4.70 15.16
N SER A 389 5.58 3.68 15.89
CA SER A 389 6.76 2.87 15.60
C SER A 389 6.38 1.39 15.62
N PRO A 390 6.89 0.58 14.68
CA PRO A 390 6.79 -0.87 14.81
C PRO A 390 7.62 -1.35 16.01
N LEU A 391 7.15 -2.41 16.66
CA LEU A 391 7.87 -3.13 17.69
C LEU A 391 8.38 -4.45 17.13
N ALA A 392 9.60 -4.84 17.52
CA ALA A 392 10.10 -6.18 17.25
C ALA A 392 9.12 -7.22 17.79
N SER A 393 8.79 -8.20 16.96
CA SER A 393 7.80 -9.22 17.27
C SER A 393 8.17 -10.54 16.59
N THR A 394 7.58 -11.63 17.09
CA THR A 394 7.73 -12.97 16.53
C THR A 394 6.36 -13.49 16.15
N VAL A 395 6.26 -13.95 14.91
CA VAL A 395 5.13 -14.70 14.37
C VAL A 395 5.38 -16.19 14.59
N THR A 396 4.34 -16.92 15.03
CA THR A 396 4.33 -18.38 15.20
C THR A 396 3.08 -18.95 14.56
N VAL A 397 3.21 -19.91 13.66
CA VAL A 397 2.10 -20.61 13.02
C VAL A 397 1.97 -22.00 13.62
N ARG A 398 0.75 -22.40 14.01
CA ARG A 398 0.40 -23.68 14.60
C ARG A 398 -0.64 -24.42 13.78
N ASN A 399 -0.52 -25.73 13.72
CA ASN A 399 -1.59 -26.61 13.25
C ASN A 399 -2.45 -27.02 14.45
N LEU A 400 -3.65 -26.43 14.59
CA LEU A 400 -4.54 -26.72 15.72
C LEU A 400 -5.14 -28.13 15.64
N THR A 401 -5.41 -28.62 14.43
CA THR A 401 -5.93 -29.98 14.20
C THR A 401 -4.93 -31.06 14.64
N ALA A 402 -3.62 -30.77 14.57
CA ALA A 402 -2.54 -31.63 15.04
C ALA A 402 -2.10 -31.34 16.49
N GLY A 403 -3.01 -30.86 17.35
CA GLY A 403 -2.70 -30.61 18.76
C GLY A 403 -1.87 -29.35 19.03
N GLY A 404 -1.89 -28.37 18.11
CA GLY A 404 -1.21 -27.09 18.28
C GLY A 404 0.29 -27.12 17.98
N ILE A 405 0.77 -28.09 17.19
CA ILE A 405 2.17 -28.20 16.77
C ILE A 405 2.58 -26.94 16.02
N VAL A 406 3.75 -26.38 16.37
CA VAL A 406 4.37 -25.26 15.64
C VAL A 406 4.90 -25.76 14.30
N ILE A 407 4.46 -25.13 13.22
CA ILE A 407 4.87 -25.47 11.85
C ILE A 407 5.74 -24.39 11.19
N GLY A 408 5.84 -23.22 11.81
CA GLY A 408 6.68 -22.13 11.32
C GLY A 408 6.80 -20.98 12.32
N THR A 409 7.93 -20.29 12.29
CA THR A 409 8.16 -19.05 13.03
C THR A 409 8.91 -18.04 12.17
N SER A 410 8.67 -16.76 12.39
CA SER A 410 9.35 -15.67 11.68
C SER A 410 9.43 -14.41 12.55
N THR A 411 10.46 -13.59 12.35
CA THR A 411 10.57 -12.25 12.94
C THR A 411 10.28 -11.12 11.94
N THR A 412 9.87 -11.48 10.72
CA THR A 412 9.55 -10.54 9.63
C THR A 412 8.24 -10.93 8.95
N THR A 413 7.48 -9.93 8.51
CA THR A 413 6.25 -10.11 7.71
C THR A 413 6.35 -9.35 6.38
N PRO A 414 5.74 -9.84 5.29
CA PRO A 414 4.93 -11.06 5.19
C PRO A 414 5.75 -12.36 5.38
N TYR A 415 5.13 -13.38 5.97
CA TYR A 415 5.72 -14.71 6.15
C TYR A 415 4.88 -15.76 5.44
N THR A 416 5.49 -16.48 4.50
CA THR A 416 4.80 -17.50 3.70
C THR A 416 5.25 -18.92 4.07
N LEU A 417 4.30 -19.85 4.16
CA LEU A 417 4.54 -21.26 4.45
C LEU A 417 3.74 -22.14 3.48
N ASN A 418 4.37 -23.19 2.96
CA ASN A 418 3.67 -24.23 2.19
C ASN A 418 3.28 -25.40 3.10
N VAL A 419 2.03 -25.85 3.01
CA VAL A 419 1.45 -26.96 3.78
C VAL A 419 0.69 -27.92 2.86
N THR A 420 0.62 -29.21 3.23
CA THR A 420 -0.08 -30.26 2.47
C THR A 420 -1.02 -31.05 3.39
N PRO A 421 -2.13 -30.46 3.85
CA PRO A 421 -3.03 -31.14 4.78
C PRO A 421 -3.75 -32.31 4.08
N THR A 422 -3.89 -33.43 4.79
CA THR A 422 -4.62 -34.62 4.33
C THR A 422 -6.01 -34.76 4.96
N VAL A 423 -6.32 -33.88 5.91
CA VAL A 423 -7.62 -33.72 6.58
C VAL A 423 -7.90 -32.23 6.73
N THR A 424 -9.18 -31.85 6.85
CA THR A 424 -9.55 -30.45 7.11
C THR A 424 -8.78 -29.91 8.31
N THR A 425 -7.97 -28.88 8.07
CA THR A 425 -6.97 -28.40 9.02
C THR A 425 -7.18 -26.93 9.31
N THR A 426 -7.25 -26.57 10.58
CA THR A 426 -7.23 -25.18 11.03
C THR A 426 -5.82 -24.80 11.45
N TYR A 427 -5.31 -23.73 10.84
CA TYR A 427 -4.03 -23.12 11.18
C TYR A 427 -4.29 -21.84 11.98
N GLU A 428 -3.57 -21.68 13.08
CA GLU A 428 -3.57 -20.46 13.88
C GLU A 428 -2.22 -19.78 13.77
N VAL A 429 -2.25 -18.47 13.59
CA VAL A 429 -1.08 -17.63 13.73
C VAL A 429 -1.15 -16.83 15.02
N THR A 430 -0.01 -16.68 15.68
CA THR A 430 0.17 -15.76 16.82
C THR A 430 1.30 -14.81 16.50
N ILE A 431 1.09 -13.50 16.70
CA ILE A 431 2.18 -12.52 16.77
C ILE A 431 2.37 -12.07 18.22
N SER A 432 3.61 -11.95 18.67
CA SER A 432 3.92 -11.53 20.05
C SER A 432 5.24 -10.78 20.15
N ASN A 433 5.31 -9.78 21.04
CA ASN A 433 6.56 -9.13 21.46
C ASN A 433 6.95 -9.48 22.92
N GLY A 434 6.33 -10.51 23.50
CA GLY A 434 6.51 -10.90 24.91
C GLY A 434 5.66 -10.12 25.92
N VAL A 435 5.03 -9.02 25.52
CA VAL A 435 4.11 -8.22 26.35
C VAL A 435 2.70 -8.22 25.78
N THR A 436 2.59 -7.94 24.48
CA THR A 436 1.36 -7.93 23.71
C THR A 436 1.37 -9.09 22.73
N SER A 437 0.21 -9.73 22.55
CA SER A 437 0.02 -10.79 21.56
C SER A 437 -1.41 -10.80 21.04
N CYS A 438 -1.58 -11.24 19.80
CA CYS A 438 -2.87 -11.47 19.17
C CYS A 438 -2.77 -12.65 18.20
N THR A 439 -3.92 -13.22 17.83
CA THR A 439 -4.02 -14.40 16.98
C THR A 439 -5.03 -14.20 15.86
N ASP A 440 -4.85 -14.98 14.80
CA ASP A 440 -5.82 -15.15 13.73
C ASP A 440 -5.78 -16.59 13.20
N GLN A 441 -6.84 -17.03 12.50
CA GLN A 441 -6.98 -18.41 12.06
C GLN A 441 -7.50 -18.54 10.63
N VAL A 442 -7.00 -19.53 9.91
CA VAL A 442 -7.53 -19.96 8.61
C VAL A 442 -7.79 -21.45 8.61
N THR A 443 -8.91 -21.88 8.04
CA THR A 443 -9.25 -23.29 7.88
C THR A 443 -9.17 -23.70 6.42
N VAL A 444 -8.41 -24.75 6.14
CA VAL A 444 -8.31 -25.40 4.82
C VAL A 444 -9.13 -26.68 4.85
N THR A 445 -10.18 -26.73 4.04
CA THR A 445 -11.07 -27.90 3.92
C THR A 445 -10.46 -28.92 2.97
N VAL A 446 -10.34 -30.18 3.40
CA VAL A 446 -9.80 -31.25 2.55
C VAL A 446 -10.94 -32.17 2.13
N GLY A 447 -11.11 -32.34 0.82
CA GLY A 447 -12.06 -33.29 0.25
C GLY A 447 -11.66 -34.74 0.51
N ALA A 448 -12.65 -35.63 0.64
CA ALA A 448 -12.43 -37.04 0.99
C ALA A 448 -11.61 -37.84 -0.04
N GLY A 449 -11.39 -37.30 -1.26
CA GLY A 449 -10.52 -37.89 -2.29
C GLY A 449 -10.95 -39.29 -2.75
N ILE A 450 -12.19 -39.70 -2.48
CA ILE A 450 -12.74 -40.98 -2.93
C ILE A 450 -13.19 -40.83 -4.38
N ALA A 451 -12.72 -41.70 -5.26
CA ALA A 451 -13.19 -41.74 -6.64
C ALA A 451 -14.63 -42.25 -6.70
N ALA A 452 -15.49 -41.59 -7.48
CA ALA A 452 -16.79 -42.11 -7.85
C ALA A 452 -16.60 -43.48 -8.53
N ASN A 453 -17.46 -44.44 -8.17
CA ASN A 453 -17.51 -45.76 -8.76
C ASN A 453 -18.98 -46.08 -9.01
N ALA A 454 -19.35 -46.23 -10.28
CA ALA A 454 -20.71 -46.47 -10.71
C ALA A 454 -21.15 -47.95 -10.52
N GLY A 455 -20.21 -48.81 -10.18
CA GLY A 455 -20.38 -50.26 -10.14
C GLY A 455 -20.02 -50.90 -11.49
N VAL A 456 -20.13 -52.23 -11.55
CA VAL A 456 -19.86 -52.98 -12.79
C VAL A 456 -21.01 -52.87 -13.78
N ASP A 457 -20.72 -53.00 -15.07
CA ASP A 457 -21.72 -53.10 -16.13
C ASP A 457 -22.72 -54.24 -15.85
N ILE A 458 -24.01 -53.97 -16.11
CA ILE A 458 -25.11 -54.88 -15.78
C ILE A 458 -25.79 -55.35 -17.07
N ASN A 459 -25.72 -56.66 -17.32
CA ASN A 459 -26.41 -57.31 -18.43
C ASN A 459 -27.52 -58.21 -17.89
N GLN A 460 -28.76 -57.98 -18.32
CA GLN A 460 -29.93 -58.77 -17.94
C GLN A 460 -30.68 -59.28 -19.17
N CYS A 461 -31.53 -60.28 -18.98
CA CYS A 461 -32.39 -60.82 -20.03
C CYS A 461 -33.86 -60.62 -19.66
N ASN A 462 -34.60 -59.93 -20.53
CA ASN A 462 -36.03 -59.67 -20.38
C ASN A 462 -36.41 -59.03 -19.03
N ASN A 463 -35.54 -58.19 -18.48
CA ASN A 463 -35.81 -57.39 -17.29
C ASN A 463 -35.27 -55.97 -17.53
N ALA A 464 -36.18 -54.99 -17.48
CA ALA A 464 -35.85 -53.59 -17.72
C ALA A 464 -35.44 -52.83 -16.45
N SER A 465 -35.50 -53.48 -15.28
CA SER A 465 -35.21 -52.85 -13.98
C SER A 465 -33.78 -53.15 -13.53
N PHE A 466 -32.96 -52.10 -13.42
CA PHE A 466 -31.55 -52.17 -13.04
C PHE A 466 -31.34 -51.44 -11.71
N THR A 467 -30.92 -52.18 -10.69
CA THR A 467 -30.50 -51.59 -9.41
C THR A 467 -29.02 -51.26 -9.47
N MET A 468 -28.67 -50.00 -9.27
CA MET A 468 -27.29 -49.56 -9.25
C MET A 468 -26.60 -49.92 -7.94
N ALA A 469 -25.27 -50.04 -8.00
CA ALA A 469 -24.42 -50.37 -6.85
C ALA A 469 -23.24 -49.38 -6.76
N ALA A 470 -23.51 -48.08 -6.91
CA ALA A 470 -22.48 -47.07 -6.78
C ALA A 470 -22.03 -46.88 -5.33
N ASN A 471 -20.83 -46.33 -5.15
CA ASN A 471 -20.31 -45.98 -3.84
C ASN A 471 -20.96 -44.70 -3.26
N THR A 472 -21.12 -44.66 -1.94
CA THR A 472 -21.69 -43.51 -1.23
C THR A 472 -20.63 -42.41 -1.05
N PRO A 473 -20.94 -41.14 -1.38
CA PRO A 473 -20.04 -40.01 -1.15
C PRO A 473 -19.90 -39.70 0.35
N ILE A 474 -18.77 -39.08 0.74
CA ILE A 474 -18.55 -38.56 2.10
C ILE A 474 -18.72 -37.04 2.08
N ALA A 475 -19.53 -36.50 2.99
CA ALA A 475 -19.76 -35.06 3.12
C ALA A 475 -18.43 -34.29 3.27
N PRO A 476 -18.28 -33.09 2.64
CA PRO A 476 -19.32 -32.32 1.95
C PRO A 476 -19.56 -32.73 0.48
N THR A 477 -18.90 -33.77 -0.03
CA THR A 477 -19.09 -34.24 -1.41
C THR A 477 -20.49 -34.82 -1.58
N THR A 478 -21.13 -34.51 -2.69
CA THR A 478 -22.45 -35.05 -3.07
C THR A 478 -22.31 -35.97 -4.26
N GLY A 479 -23.21 -36.95 -4.39
CA GLY A 479 -23.19 -37.95 -5.45
C GLY A 479 -24.47 -37.86 -6.27
N SER A 480 -24.34 -37.90 -7.59
CA SER A 480 -25.50 -37.85 -8.48
C SER A 480 -25.35 -38.73 -9.72
N TRP A 481 -26.46 -39.34 -10.12
CA TRP A 481 -26.61 -40.06 -11.38
C TRP A 481 -27.10 -39.12 -12.48
N SER A 482 -26.54 -39.29 -13.67
CA SER A 482 -27.00 -38.66 -14.91
C SER A 482 -26.94 -39.63 -16.09
N VAL A 483 -27.72 -39.36 -17.14
CA VAL A 483 -27.70 -40.17 -18.38
C VAL A 483 -26.68 -39.59 -19.35
N ILE A 484 -25.74 -40.41 -19.81
CA ILE A 484 -24.81 -40.06 -20.90
C ILE A 484 -25.41 -40.44 -22.26
N SER A 485 -26.01 -41.61 -22.36
CA SER A 485 -26.70 -42.07 -23.57
C SER A 485 -27.78 -43.11 -23.27
N GLY A 486 -28.75 -43.26 -24.17
CA GLY A 486 -29.91 -44.13 -23.99
C GLY A 486 -31.06 -43.41 -23.27
N SER A 487 -32.01 -44.16 -22.74
CA SER A 487 -33.16 -43.61 -22.03
C SER A 487 -33.53 -44.47 -20.83
N VAL A 488 -33.63 -43.85 -19.66
CA VAL A 488 -33.99 -44.49 -18.39
C VAL A 488 -34.97 -43.62 -17.61
N SER A 489 -35.72 -44.23 -16.69
CA SER A 489 -36.54 -43.50 -15.72
C SER A 489 -36.16 -43.91 -14.28
N PRO A 490 -35.89 -42.95 -13.37
CA PRO A 490 -35.76 -41.51 -13.61
C PRO A 490 -34.51 -41.17 -14.46
N ALA A 491 -34.37 -39.95 -14.99
CA ALA A 491 -33.18 -39.54 -15.75
C ALA A 491 -32.02 -39.06 -14.85
N THR A 492 -32.29 -38.77 -13.59
CA THR A 492 -31.29 -38.37 -12.59
C THR A 492 -31.68 -38.94 -11.22
N SER A 493 -30.71 -39.10 -10.33
CA SER A 493 -30.96 -39.49 -8.94
C SER A 493 -29.78 -39.16 -8.04
N LEU A 494 -30.04 -38.87 -6.77
CA LEU A 494 -28.99 -38.73 -5.74
C LEU A 494 -28.78 -40.02 -4.94
N ASN A 495 -29.57 -41.05 -5.19
CA ASN A 495 -29.46 -42.34 -4.50
C ASN A 495 -28.39 -43.22 -5.17
N PRO A 496 -27.29 -43.59 -4.49
CA PRO A 496 -26.26 -44.47 -5.08
C PRO A 496 -26.81 -45.85 -5.49
N ASN A 497 -27.90 -46.28 -4.85
CA ASN A 497 -28.61 -47.53 -5.15
C ASN A 497 -29.92 -47.31 -5.92
N GLN A 498 -29.98 -46.26 -6.76
CA GLN A 498 -31.14 -45.97 -7.59
C GLN A 498 -31.54 -47.21 -8.42
N VAL A 499 -32.84 -47.44 -8.54
CA VAL A 499 -33.39 -48.39 -9.50
C VAL A 499 -33.80 -47.60 -10.76
N PHE A 500 -33.16 -47.89 -11.88
CA PHE A 500 -33.48 -47.32 -13.18
C PHE A 500 -34.27 -48.29 -14.03
N VAL A 501 -35.31 -47.79 -14.71
CA VAL A 501 -36.06 -48.55 -15.70
C VAL A 501 -35.59 -48.17 -17.09
N LEU A 502 -34.95 -49.10 -17.79
CA LEU A 502 -34.39 -48.91 -19.14
C LEU A 502 -35.50 -48.92 -20.22
N THR A 503 -35.56 -47.87 -21.02
CA THR A 503 -36.40 -47.79 -22.22
C THR A 503 -35.52 -47.94 -23.46
N GLY A 504 -35.34 -49.18 -23.91
CA GLY A 504 -34.48 -49.53 -25.03
C GLY A 504 -33.65 -50.80 -24.76
N THR A 505 -32.56 -50.98 -25.51
CA THR A 505 -31.65 -52.12 -25.38
C THR A 505 -30.44 -51.85 -24.50
N THR A 506 -29.94 -50.60 -24.48
CA THR A 506 -28.78 -50.19 -23.68
C THR A 506 -28.83 -48.72 -23.26
N ALA A 507 -28.23 -48.40 -22.11
CA ALA A 507 -27.96 -47.04 -21.67
C ALA A 507 -26.61 -46.96 -20.95
N THR A 508 -25.99 -45.79 -20.96
CA THR A 508 -24.78 -45.46 -20.19
C THR A 508 -25.15 -44.40 -19.17
N LEU A 509 -24.94 -44.72 -17.89
CA LEU A 509 -25.22 -43.85 -16.76
C LEU A 509 -23.90 -43.43 -16.12
N ARG A 510 -23.82 -42.17 -15.69
CA ARG A 510 -22.67 -41.62 -14.99
C ARG A 510 -22.99 -41.37 -13.54
N TRP A 511 -22.15 -41.88 -12.65
CA TRP A 511 -22.11 -41.52 -11.25
C TRP A 511 -21.05 -40.43 -11.04
N THR A 512 -21.46 -39.24 -10.66
CA THR A 512 -20.58 -38.09 -10.43
C THR A 512 -20.54 -37.76 -8.95
N PHE A 513 -19.33 -37.60 -8.41
CA PHE A 513 -19.08 -36.90 -7.15
C PHE A 513 -18.79 -35.43 -7.45
N ASP A 514 -19.56 -34.54 -6.82
CA ASP A 514 -19.51 -33.09 -6.93
C ASP A 514 -19.21 -32.50 -5.53
N GLY A 515 -18.05 -31.87 -5.37
CA GLY A 515 -17.55 -31.38 -4.09
C GLY A 515 -16.18 -30.70 -4.19
N VAL A 516 -15.32 -30.93 -3.21
CA VAL A 516 -13.94 -30.39 -3.24
C VAL A 516 -13.04 -31.19 -4.19
N CYS A 517 -13.35 -32.47 -4.41
CA CYS A 517 -12.65 -33.37 -5.30
C CYS A 517 -13.63 -34.07 -6.23
N ASP A 518 -13.82 -33.49 -7.40
CA ASP A 518 -14.75 -34.05 -8.36
C ASP A 518 -14.18 -35.30 -9.02
N SER A 519 -15.05 -36.29 -9.21
CA SER A 519 -14.73 -37.49 -9.96
C SER A 519 -15.99 -38.09 -10.53
N SER A 520 -15.86 -38.91 -11.56
CA SER A 520 -17.00 -39.59 -12.16
C SER A 520 -16.61 -40.95 -12.72
N ASP A 521 -17.57 -41.86 -12.74
CA ASP A 521 -17.45 -43.18 -13.34
C ASP A 521 -18.73 -43.53 -14.11
N ASP A 522 -18.58 -44.34 -15.17
CA ASP A 522 -19.66 -44.69 -16.07
C ASP A 522 -19.98 -46.17 -15.98
N VAL A 523 -21.25 -46.52 -16.09
CA VAL A 523 -21.74 -47.89 -16.11
C VAL A 523 -22.69 -48.10 -17.26
N ILE A 524 -22.53 -49.22 -17.96
CA ILE A 524 -23.37 -49.63 -19.08
C ILE A 524 -24.37 -50.66 -18.58
N ILE A 525 -25.65 -50.39 -18.82
CA ILE A 525 -26.74 -51.35 -18.60
C ILE A 525 -27.26 -51.85 -19.95
N SER A 526 -27.49 -53.16 -20.06
CA SER A 526 -28.08 -53.77 -21.26
C SER A 526 -29.17 -54.79 -20.92
N ASN A 527 -30.26 -54.75 -21.69
CA ASN A 527 -31.36 -55.70 -21.61
C ASN A 527 -31.43 -56.50 -22.92
N ASN A 528 -30.92 -57.72 -22.89
CA ASN A 528 -30.94 -58.62 -24.02
C ASN A 528 -32.32 -59.26 -24.17
N SER A 529 -32.89 -59.23 -25.38
CA SER A 529 -34.11 -59.95 -25.67
C SER A 529 -33.86 -61.47 -25.67
N LEU A 530 -34.89 -62.23 -25.30
CA LEU A 530 -34.88 -63.67 -25.57
C LEU A 530 -34.83 -63.86 -27.10
N LEU A 531 -33.86 -64.63 -27.58
CA LEU A 531 -33.88 -65.11 -28.97
C LEU A 531 -35.23 -65.78 -29.21
N SER A 532 -35.98 -65.31 -30.20
CA SER A 532 -37.19 -65.99 -30.65
C SER A 532 -36.80 -67.42 -31.01
N ALA A 533 -37.52 -68.39 -30.44
CA ALA A 533 -37.33 -69.80 -30.78
C ALA A 533 -37.41 -69.96 -32.31
N PRO A 534 -36.51 -70.74 -32.95
CA PRO A 534 -36.54 -70.91 -34.40
C PRO A 534 -37.91 -71.45 -34.80
N THR A 535 -38.57 -70.76 -35.72
CA THR A 535 -39.80 -71.24 -36.33
C THR A 535 -39.44 -72.50 -37.11
N VAL A 536 -39.80 -73.67 -36.58
CA VAL A 536 -39.67 -74.93 -37.32
C VAL A 536 -40.65 -74.86 -38.49
N GLY A 537 -40.12 -74.64 -39.69
CA GLY A 537 -40.90 -74.74 -40.92
C GLY A 537 -41.41 -76.16 -41.08
N ALA A 538 -42.73 -76.30 -41.19
CA ALA A 538 -43.36 -77.56 -41.54
C ALA A 538 -42.89 -77.98 -42.95
N VAL A 539 -42.36 -79.20 -43.05
CA VAL A 539 -42.10 -79.87 -44.32
C VAL A 539 -43.45 -80.39 -44.85
N THR A 540 -43.80 -79.99 -46.07
CA THR A 540 -44.71 -80.74 -46.95
C THR A 540 -44.00 -81.02 -48.25
#